data_AF-A0A1S0ZDZ0-F1
#
_entry.id   AF-A0A1S0ZDZ0-F1
#
_cell.length_a   1.000
_cell.length_b   1.000
_cell.length_c   1.000
_cell.angle_alpha   90.00
_cell.angle_beta   90.00
_cell.angle_gamma   90.00
#
_symmetry.space_group_name_H-M   'P 1'
#
loop_
_entity.id
_entity.type
_entity.pdbx_description
1 polymer ?
#
loop_
_entity_poly.entity_id
_entity_poly.type
_entity_poly.pdbx_seq_one_letter_code
_entity_poly.pdbx_strand_id
1 'polypeptide(L)'
;MNTLIKNVPIAKVGKIIDGREITRSMLKHCVETFNTDYYQPNVGEFIGDPMVTVDIKNQGKIERLKLKGDTLFADIEMYMLIADVKKLCQFPAIAYRNYEDIKAATLMYVALAELPNRKDCIALNDCEMTEVTK
;
A
#
# COMPACT_ATOMS: atom_id res chain seq x y z
N MET A 1 8.58 2.71 -19.13
CA MET A 1 7.55 3.72 -18.81
C MET A 1 6.80 3.20 -17.61
N ASN A 2 6.64 4.03 -16.58
CA ASN A 2 6.03 3.65 -15.32
C ASN A 2 4.66 4.32 -15.19
N THR A 3 3.84 3.86 -14.25
CA THR A 3 2.51 4.42 -14.01
C THR A 3 2.48 5.04 -12.62
N LEU A 4 2.12 6.32 -12.53
CA LEU A 4 1.83 6.98 -11.26
C LEU A 4 0.33 6.97 -11.02
N ILE A 5 -0.05 6.51 -9.83
CA ILE A 5 -1.43 6.46 -9.35
C ILE A 5 -1.50 7.34 -8.12
N LYS A 6 -2.27 8.42 -8.16
CA LYS A 6 -2.33 9.38 -7.05
C LYS A 6 -3.47 9.07 -6.11
N ASN A 7 -3.27 9.37 -4.83
CA ASN A 7 -4.30 9.30 -3.80
C ASN A 7 -4.98 7.92 -3.69
N VAL A 8 -4.22 6.84 -3.83
CA VAL A 8 -4.72 5.47 -3.66
C VAL A 8 -5.02 5.25 -2.18
N PRO A 9 -6.25 4.89 -1.78
CA PRO A 9 -6.54 4.52 -0.41
C PRO A 9 -5.95 3.14 -0.11
N ILE A 10 -4.98 3.06 0.80
CA ILE A 10 -4.25 1.82 1.10
C ILE A 10 -4.62 1.21 2.46
N ALA A 11 -5.24 1.99 3.34
CA ALA A 11 -5.81 1.54 4.61
C ALA A 11 -6.79 2.57 5.17
N LYS A 12 -7.71 2.13 6.03
CA LYS A 12 -8.59 3.04 6.79
C LYS A 12 -8.92 2.44 8.15
N VAL A 13 -9.15 3.32 9.13
CA VAL A 13 -9.48 2.94 10.51
C VAL A 13 -10.69 2.02 10.54
N GLY A 14 -10.65 1.04 11.44
CA GLY A 14 -11.72 0.07 11.69
C GLY A 14 -11.26 -1.38 11.51
N LYS A 15 -12.22 -2.29 11.62
CA LYS A 15 -11.98 -3.73 11.50
C LYS A 15 -11.90 -4.17 10.04
N ILE A 16 -10.95 -5.05 9.75
CA ILE A 16 -10.85 -5.76 8.47
C ILE A 16 -11.46 -7.17 8.61
N ILE A 17 -11.61 -7.88 7.49
CA ILE A 17 -12.37 -9.15 7.39
C ILE A 17 -11.86 -10.23 8.36
N ASP A 18 -10.56 -10.29 8.61
CA ASP A 18 -9.98 -11.26 9.54
C ASP A 18 -10.09 -10.88 11.03
N GLY A 19 -10.81 -9.79 11.34
CA GLY A 19 -11.07 -9.33 12.70
C GLY A 19 -10.00 -8.42 13.29
N ARG A 20 -8.84 -8.25 12.63
CA ARG A 20 -7.83 -7.27 13.05
C ARG A 20 -8.38 -5.84 12.94
N GLU A 21 -7.91 -4.97 13.83
CA GLU A 21 -8.31 -3.56 13.87
C GLU A 21 -7.17 -2.65 13.43
N ILE A 22 -7.44 -1.81 12.45
CA ILE A 22 -6.56 -0.71 12.04
C ILE A 22 -6.94 0.50 12.87
N THR A 23 -6.02 0.98 13.71
CA THR A 23 -6.25 2.19 14.52
C THR A 23 -5.73 3.43 13.81
N ARG A 24 -6.30 4.60 14.16
CA ARG A 24 -5.79 5.88 13.64
C ARG A 24 -4.34 6.15 14.03
N SER A 25 -3.92 5.69 15.22
CA SER A 25 -2.54 5.82 15.69
C SER A 25 -1.56 5.08 14.79
N MET A 26 -1.90 3.86 14.36
CA MET A 26 -1.08 3.09 13.42
C MET A 26 -0.91 3.83 12.09
N LEU A 27 -2.01 4.35 11.54
CA LEU A 27 -1.97 5.08 10.26
C LEU A 27 -1.17 6.39 10.37
N LYS A 28 -1.29 7.09 11.49
CA LYS A 28 -0.51 8.30 11.77
C LYS A 28 0.98 7.95 11.85
N HIS A 29 1.33 6.87 12.54
CA HIS A 29 2.71 6.42 12.70
C HIS A 29 3.34 6.01 11.36
N CYS A 30 2.56 5.40 10.45
CA CYS A 30 3.03 5.14 9.08
C CYS A 30 3.44 6.42 8.36
N VAL A 31 2.72 7.53 8.53
CA VAL A 31 3.05 8.81 7.88
C VAL A 31 4.27 9.45 8.53
N GLU A 32 4.36 9.42 9.87
CA GLU A 32 5.45 10.05 10.62
C GLU A 32 6.81 9.36 10.43
N THR A 33 6.81 8.05 10.18
CA THR A 33 8.04 7.26 9.97
C THR A 33 8.36 7.01 8.50
N PHE A 34 7.56 7.55 7.57
CA PHE A 34 7.79 7.37 6.15
C PHE A 34 8.96 8.22 5.65
N ASN A 35 10.07 7.56 5.34
CA ASN A 35 11.25 8.18 4.77
C ASN A 35 11.88 7.26 3.72
N THR A 36 11.75 7.64 2.45
CA THR A 36 12.23 6.87 1.30
C THR A 36 13.75 6.79 1.21
N ASP A 37 14.48 7.72 1.84
CA ASP A 37 15.95 7.68 1.90
C ASP A 37 16.44 6.58 2.85
N TYR A 38 15.62 6.22 3.85
CA TYR A 38 15.92 5.16 4.81
C TYR A 38 15.35 3.82 4.37
N TYR A 39 14.07 3.81 3.98
CA TYR A 39 13.38 2.61 3.55
C TYR A 39 12.29 2.96 2.55
N GLN A 40 12.32 2.30 1.40
CA GLN A 40 11.31 2.44 0.35
C GLN A 40 10.36 1.21 0.40
N PRO A 41 9.11 1.35 0.91
CA PRO A 41 8.18 0.25 0.96
C PRO A 41 7.83 -0.24 -0.46
N ASN A 42 7.87 -1.56 -0.64
CA ASN A 42 7.47 -2.19 -1.90
C ASN A 42 5.94 -2.21 -2.04
N VAL A 43 5.47 -2.17 -3.27
CA VAL A 43 4.09 -2.43 -3.65
C VAL A 43 4.05 -3.65 -4.56
N GLY A 44 3.20 -4.63 -4.25
CA GLY A 44 3.01 -5.77 -5.14
C GLY A 44 2.31 -6.97 -4.51
N GLU A 45 2.28 -8.07 -5.25
CA GLU A 45 1.66 -9.35 -4.87
C GLU A 45 2.55 -10.20 -3.96
N PHE A 46 1.95 -11.04 -3.11
CA PHE A 46 2.70 -12.06 -2.38
C PHE A 46 3.31 -13.11 -3.34
N ILE A 47 4.52 -13.55 -3.02
CA ILE A 47 5.18 -14.69 -3.67
C ILE A 47 5.11 -15.89 -2.72
N GLY A 48 4.64 -17.03 -3.23
CA GLY A 48 4.59 -18.27 -2.46
C GLY A 48 3.44 -18.31 -1.45
N ASP A 49 3.57 -19.16 -0.42
CA ASP A 49 2.59 -19.24 0.66
C ASP A 49 2.86 -18.13 1.70
N PRO A 50 1.98 -17.12 1.82
CA PRO A 50 2.15 -16.03 2.77
C PRO A 50 2.11 -16.48 4.24
N MET A 51 1.67 -17.72 4.53
CA MET A 51 1.73 -18.32 5.86
C MET A 51 3.12 -18.89 6.19
N VAL A 52 4.01 -19.05 5.21
CA VAL A 52 5.35 -19.63 5.37
C VAL A 52 6.44 -18.58 5.22
N THR A 53 6.38 -17.78 4.15
CA THR A 53 7.33 -16.70 3.88
C THR A 53 6.61 -15.51 3.28
N VAL A 54 6.82 -14.33 3.88
CA VAL A 54 6.23 -13.09 3.40
C VAL A 54 7.21 -12.43 2.43
N ASP A 55 7.23 -12.91 1.20
CA ASP A 55 7.92 -12.23 0.10
C ASP A 55 6.89 -11.51 -0.77
N ILE A 56 7.21 -10.29 -1.19
CA ILE A 56 6.39 -9.53 -2.14
C ILE A 56 7.16 -9.36 -3.44
N LYS A 57 6.50 -9.69 -4.55
CA LYS A 57 6.99 -9.38 -5.89
C LYS A 57 6.94 -7.87 -6.05
N ASN A 58 8.10 -7.22 -5.98
CA ASN A 58 8.18 -5.78 -6.13
C ASN A 58 7.70 -5.36 -7.53
N GLN A 59 6.52 -4.76 -7.58
CA GLN A 59 5.87 -4.25 -8.79
C GLN A 59 5.78 -2.72 -8.79
N GLY A 60 6.19 -2.07 -7.70
CA GLY A 60 6.10 -0.63 -7.55
C GLY A 60 6.59 -0.14 -6.19
N LYS A 61 6.50 1.17 -6.00
CA LYS A 61 6.93 1.86 -4.78
C LYS A 61 5.94 2.96 -4.40
N ILE A 62 6.02 3.36 -3.14
CA ILE A 62 5.25 4.49 -2.59
C ILE A 62 6.07 5.76 -2.75
N GLU A 63 5.56 6.75 -3.46
CA GLU A 63 6.19 8.08 -3.58
C GLU A 63 5.87 8.97 -2.38
N ARG A 64 4.65 8.87 -1.88
CA ARG A 64 4.15 9.74 -0.82
C ARG A 64 3.06 9.07 -0.02
N LEU A 65 3.03 9.33 1.28
CA LEU A 65 1.91 9.00 2.16
C LEU A 65 1.20 10.26 2.66
N LYS A 66 -0.11 10.14 2.86
CA LYS A 66 -0.91 11.15 3.56
C LYS A 66 -2.07 10.52 4.31
N LEU A 67 -2.34 11.00 5.52
CA LEU A 67 -3.53 10.64 6.28
C LEU A 67 -4.59 11.73 6.10
N LYS A 68 -5.78 11.39 5.62
CA LYS A 68 -6.93 12.32 5.52
C LYS A 68 -8.15 11.69 6.17
N GLY A 69 -8.62 12.31 7.26
CA GLY A 69 -9.64 11.72 8.12
C GLY A 69 -9.13 10.39 8.68
N ASP A 70 -9.90 9.33 8.44
CA ASP A 70 -9.58 7.98 8.89
C ASP A 70 -8.93 7.10 7.81
N THR A 71 -8.59 7.66 6.65
CA THR A 71 -8.02 6.90 5.52
C THR A 71 -6.57 7.32 5.25
N LEU A 72 -5.69 6.33 5.17
CA LEU A 72 -4.32 6.46 4.70
C LEU A 72 -4.29 6.33 3.18
N PHE A 73 -3.74 7.34 2.53
CA PHE A 73 -3.58 7.40 1.09
C PHE A 73 -2.10 7.36 0.70
N ALA A 74 -1.82 6.77 -0.45
CA ALA A 74 -0.51 6.73 -1.06
C ALA A 74 -0.54 7.26 -2.50
N ASP A 75 0.53 7.94 -2.90
CA ASP A 75 0.87 8.06 -4.32
C ASP A 75 1.80 6.89 -4.65
N ILE A 76 1.44 6.10 -5.67
CA ILE A 76 2.12 4.83 -6.00
C ILE A 76 2.70 4.91 -7.41
N GLU A 77 4.00 4.65 -7.55
CA GLU A 77 4.66 4.42 -8.84
C GLU A 77 4.72 2.91 -9.10
N MET A 78 3.94 2.43 -10.07
CA MET A 78 3.99 1.05 -10.55
C MET A 78 5.01 0.92 -11.69
N TYR A 79 5.84 -0.11 -11.66
CA TYR A 79 6.86 -0.42 -12.67
C TYR A 79 6.29 -1.14 -13.89
N MET A 80 5.13 -0.68 -14.36
CA MET A 80 4.43 -1.22 -15.53
C MET A 80 3.55 -0.15 -16.17
N LEU A 81 3.04 -0.45 -17.36
CA LEU A 81 2.17 0.44 -18.13
C LEU A 81 0.75 0.51 -17.54
N ILE A 82 0.03 1.61 -17.79
CA ILE A 82 -1.36 1.79 -17.31
C ILE A 82 -2.23 0.62 -17.75
N ALA A 83 -2.07 0.16 -18.99
CA ALA A 83 -2.83 -0.96 -19.53
C ALA A 83 -2.62 -2.25 -18.73
N ASP A 84 -1.44 -2.45 -18.14
CA ASP A 84 -1.14 -3.62 -17.33
C ASP A 84 -1.60 -3.43 -15.88
N VAL A 85 -1.44 -2.24 -15.29
CA VAL A 85 -2.01 -1.92 -13.97
C VAL A 85 -3.52 -2.12 -13.97
N LYS A 86 -4.22 -1.71 -15.02
CA LYS A 86 -5.67 -1.87 -15.14
C LYS A 86 -6.14 -3.32 -15.14
N LYS A 87 -5.29 -4.27 -15.53
CA LYS A 87 -5.60 -5.71 -15.50
C LYS A 87 -5.50 -6.31 -14.11
N LEU A 88 -4.80 -5.65 -13.17
CA LEU A 88 -4.49 -6.24 -11.86
C LEU A 88 -5.70 -6.36 -10.94
N CYS A 89 -6.79 -5.58 -11.11
CA CYS A 89 -8.02 -5.67 -10.28
C CYS A 89 -7.78 -5.91 -8.77
N GLN A 90 -6.68 -5.37 -8.23
CA GLN A 90 -6.18 -5.72 -6.91
C GLN A 90 -6.46 -4.61 -5.91
N PHE A 91 -6.73 -5.02 -4.67
CA PHE A 91 -7.01 -4.17 -3.53
C PHE A 91 -5.74 -3.96 -2.71
N PRO A 92 -5.27 -2.71 -2.57
CA PRO A 92 -4.14 -2.40 -1.72
C PRO A 92 -4.44 -2.69 -0.24
N ALA A 93 -3.49 -3.30 0.45
CA ALA A 93 -3.53 -3.53 1.89
C ALA A 93 -2.14 -3.31 2.50
N ILE A 94 -2.08 -2.59 3.63
CA ILE A 94 -0.81 -2.36 4.32
C ILE A 94 -0.35 -3.57 5.13
N ALA A 95 0.96 -3.79 5.18
CA ALA A 95 1.60 -4.50 6.27
C ALA A 95 2.32 -3.53 7.20
N TYR A 96 2.05 -3.70 8.48
CA TYR A 96 2.47 -2.81 9.56
C TYR A 96 3.33 -3.58 10.56
N ARG A 97 4.45 -3.01 10.98
CA ARG A 97 5.20 -3.48 12.16
C ARG A 97 4.96 -2.54 13.33
N ASN A 98 4.57 -3.12 14.46
CA ASN A 98 4.45 -2.36 15.70
C ASN A 98 5.81 -2.25 16.37
N TYR A 99 6.65 -1.34 15.88
CA TYR A 99 7.86 -0.93 16.59
C TYR A 99 7.54 0.25 17.51
N GLU A 100 8.02 0.19 18.75
CA GLU A 100 8.05 1.36 19.63
C GLU A 100 9.13 2.38 19.22
N ASP A 101 10.04 2.00 18.32
CA ASP A 101 11.10 2.86 17.79
C ASP A 101 10.64 3.62 16.53
N ILE A 102 10.58 4.95 16.65
CA ILE A 102 10.24 5.90 15.58
C ILE A 102 11.26 5.84 14.42
N LYS A 103 12.47 5.30 14.64
CA LYS A 103 13.48 5.14 13.58
C LYS A 103 13.26 3.91 12.70
N ALA A 104 12.37 2.99 13.09
CA ALA A 104 12.04 1.84 12.26
C ALA A 104 10.86 2.16 11.34
N ALA A 105 10.99 1.83 10.06
CA ALA A 105 9.89 2.00 9.11
C ALA A 105 8.68 1.16 9.55
N THR A 106 7.58 1.85 9.84
CA THR A 106 6.37 1.24 10.37
C THR A 106 5.54 0.56 9.26
N LEU A 107 5.50 1.19 8.09
CA LEU A 107 4.93 0.60 6.88
C LEU A 107 5.99 -0.25 6.18
N MET A 108 5.75 -1.57 6.11
CA MET A 108 6.68 -2.49 5.45
C MET A 108 6.46 -2.52 3.94
N TYR A 109 5.23 -2.77 3.52
CA TYR A 109 4.87 -2.92 2.12
C TYR A 109 3.36 -2.70 1.97
N VAL A 110 2.94 -2.52 0.72
CA VAL A 110 1.53 -2.56 0.32
C VAL A 110 1.34 -3.82 -0.51
N ALA A 111 0.62 -4.78 0.05
CA ALA A 111 0.22 -5.98 -0.64
C ALA A 111 -0.95 -5.68 -1.58
N LEU A 112 -0.88 -6.21 -2.79
CA LEU A 112 -1.96 -6.16 -3.77
C LEU A 112 -2.71 -7.49 -3.71
N ALA A 113 -3.88 -7.48 -3.07
CA ALA A 113 -4.68 -8.67 -2.87
C ALA A 113 -5.80 -8.77 -3.92
N GLU A 114 -6.12 -9.98 -4.36
CA GLU A 114 -7.26 -10.21 -5.27
C GLU A 114 -8.61 -9.93 -4.61
N LEU A 115 -8.68 -10.15 -3.30
CA LEU A 115 -9.90 -9.93 -2.51
C LEU A 115 -9.75 -8.70 -1.62
N PRO A 116 -10.79 -7.86 -1.51
CA PRO A 116 -10.75 -6.72 -0.64
C PRO A 116 -10.77 -7.20 0.82
N ASN A 117 -9.91 -6.64 1.68
CA ASN A 117 -9.91 -6.94 3.11
C ASN A 117 -11.02 -6.19 3.88
N ARG A 118 -11.83 -5.38 3.20
CA ARG A 118 -12.99 -4.66 3.72
C ARG A 118 -13.94 -4.22 2.59
N LYS A 119 -15.23 -4.07 2.88
CA LYS A 119 -16.28 -3.81 1.86
C LYS A 119 -16.13 -2.49 1.08
N ASP A 120 -15.50 -1.49 1.66
CA ASP A 120 -15.27 -0.16 1.06
C ASP A 120 -13.82 0.02 0.56
N CYS A 121 -13.07 -1.07 0.34
CA CYS A 121 -11.77 -1.00 -0.34
C CYS A 121 -11.96 -0.63 -1.81
N ILE A 122 -11.03 0.16 -2.34
CA ILE A 122 -11.01 0.60 -3.74
C ILE A 122 -9.85 -0.14 -4.42
N ALA A 123 -10.11 -0.74 -5.58
CA ALA A 123 -9.07 -1.41 -6.34
C ALA A 123 -8.16 -0.40 -7.04
N LEU A 124 -6.93 -0.80 -7.35
CA LEU A 124 -5.97 0.08 -8.04
C LEU A 124 -6.51 0.59 -9.38
N ASN A 125 -7.22 -0.25 -10.13
CA ASN A 125 -7.76 0.08 -11.46
C ASN A 125 -8.92 1.07 -11.44
N ASP A 126 -9.52 1.31 -10.28
CA ASP A 126 -10.55 2.35 -10.06
C ASP A 126 -9.93 3.72 -9.72
N CYS A 127 -8.61 3.79 -9.52
CA CYS A 127 -7.89 5.03 -9.23
C CYS A 127 -7.42 5.74 -10.51
N GLU A 128 -7.27 7.06 -10.44
CA GLU A 128 -6.74 7.85 -11.53
C GLU A 128 -5.24 7.58 -11.75
N MET A 129 -4.86 7.34 -13.01
CA MET A 129 -3.51 6.94 -13.40
C MET A 129 -2.94 7.88 -14.46
N THR A 130 -1.64 8.14 -14.36
CA THR A 130 -0.87 8.92 -15.33
C THR A 130 0.41 8.20 -15.69
N GLU A 131 0.81 8.23 -16.96
CA GLU A 131 2.09 7.69 -17.39
C GLU A 131 3.24 8.60 -16.92
N VAL A 132 4.35 7.99 -16.53
CA VAL A 132 5.58 8.67 -16.15
C VAL A 132 6.71 8.19 -17.05
N THR A 133 7.27 9.14 -17.77
CA THR A 133 8.54 8.99 -18.49
C THR A 133 9.65 9.37 -17.51
N LYS A 134 10.55 8.43 -17.20
CA LYS A 134 11.77 8.74 -16.46
C LYS A 134 12.77 9.45 -17.36
#